data_AF-A0A6L3NME7-F1
#
_entry.id   AF-A0A6L3NME7-F1
#
_cell.length_a   1.000
_cell.length_b   1.000
_cell.length_c   1.000
_cell.angle_alpha   90.00
_cell.angle_beta   90.00
_cell.angle_gamma   90.00
#
_symmetry.space_group_name_H-M   'P 1'
#
loop_
_entity.id
_entity.type
_entity.pdbx_description
1 polymer ?
#
loop_
_entity_poly.entity_id
_entity_poly.type
_entity_poly.pdbx_seq_one_letter_code
_entity_poly.pdbx_strand_id
1 'polypeptide(L)' 'LSPQRTLERGYAALIDAQTGRAVRAPSALKPQRRLTVHLADGSADVSLADVQPRLTDTI' A
#
# COMPACT_ATOMS: atom_id res chain seq x y z
N LEU A 1 -1.70 15.75 11.67
CA LEU A 1 -2.56 14.60 11.34
C LEU A 1 -1.98 13.37 12.02
N SER A 2 -2.67 12.76 12.98
CA SER A 2 -2.16 11.53 13.61
C SER A 2 -2.33 10.35 12.64
N PRO A 3 -1.32 9.49 12.44
CA PRO A 3 -1.38 8.38 11.48
C PRO A 3 -2.54 7.42 11.75
N GLN A 4 -2.90 7.17 13.02
CA GLN A 4 -4.09 6.39 13.39
C GLN A 4 -5.38 6.98 12.84
N ARG A 5 -5.56 8.31 12.93
CA ARG A 5 -6.73 9.01 12.39
C ARG A 5 -6.82 8.94 10.86
N THR A 6 -5.71 8.72 10.16
CA THR A 6 -5.71 8.51 8.70
C THR A 6 -6.16 7.09 8.38
N LEU A 7 -5.67 6.08 9.09
CA LEU A 7 -6.11 4.70 8.88
C LEU A 7 -7.61 4.53 9.18
N GLU A 8 -8.11 5.14 10.26
CA GLU A 8 -9.53 5.16 10.62
C GLU A 8 -10.44 5.78 9.54
N ARG A 9 -9.88 6.60 8.65
CA ARG A 9 -10.62 7.21 7.53
C ARG A 9 -10.71 6.28 6.30
N GLY A 10 -10.26 5.03 6.43
CA GLY A 10 -10.27 4.04 5.35
C GLY A 10 -9.01 4.06 4.48
N TYR A 11 -7.95 4.75 4.92
CA TYR A 11 -6.66 4.66 4.26
C TYR A 11 -5.90 3.43 4.74
N ALA A 12 -5.07 2.88 3.87
CA ALA A 12 -4.16 1.80 4.21
C ALA A 12 -2.71 2.24 3.97
N ALA A 13 -1.80 1.77 4.82
CA ALA A 13 -0.38 1.85 4.54
C ALA A 13 0.10 0.54 3.93
N LEU A 14 0.74 0.62 2.77
CA LEU A 14 1.35 -0.53 2.11
C LEU A 14 2.82 -0.61 2.49
N ILE A 15 3.24 -1.76 3.01
CA ILE A 15 4.61 -2.06 3.38
C ILE A 15 5.11 -3.21 2.51
N ASP A 16 6.30 -3.06 1.94
CA ASP A 16 6.96 -4.16 1.23
C ASP A 16 7.43 -5.21 2.25
N ALA A 17 6.92 -6.44 2.14
CA ALA A 17 7.17 -7.47 3.15
C ALA A 17 8.62 -7.98 3.17
N GLN A 18 9.40 -7.75 2.10
CA GLN A 18 10.82 -8.14 2.06
C GLN A 18 11.72 -7.11 2.72
N THR A 19 11.43 -5.82 2.53
CA THR A 19 12.29 -4.71 2.95
C THR A 19 11.76 -3.99 4.19
N GLY A 20 10.50 -4.20 4.56
CA GLY A 20 9.83 -3.49 5.65
C GLY A 20 9.58 -2.00 5.35
N ARG A 21 9.74 -1.57 4.08
CA ARG A 21 9.64 -0.15 3.69
C ARG A 21 8.25 0.18 3.19
N ALA A 22 7.77 1.37 3.52
CA ALA A 22 6.50 1.87 3.00
C ALA A 22 6.57 2.11 1.49
N VAL A 23 5.60 1.55 0.75
CA VAL A 23 5.43 1.75 -0.67
C VAL A 23 4.74 3.11 -0.89
N ARG A 24 5.39 4.00 -1.64
CA ARG A 24 4.93 5.38 -1.84
C ARG A 24 4.62 5.74 -3.29
N ALA A 25 5.04 4.92 -4.24
CA ALA A 25 4.86 5.15 -5.67
C ALA A 25 4.26 3.92 -6.34
N PRO A 26 3.36 4.08 -7.33
CA PRO A 26 2.81 2.96 -8.09
C PRO A 26 3.91 2.12 -8.78
N SER A 27 5.00 2.74 -9.20
CA SER A 27 6.16 2.07 -9.82
C SER A 27 6.90 1.10 -8.88
N ALA A 28 6.72 1.25 -7.56
CA ALA A 28 7.25 0.34 -6.56
C ALA A 28 6.35 -0.88 -6.32
N LEU A 29 5.12 -0.89 -6.84
CA LEU A 29 4.26 -2.07 -6.85
C LEU A 29 4.72 -3.00 -7.98
N LYS A 30 5.06 -4.24 -7.62
CA LYS A 30 5.45 -5.28 -8.56
C LYS A 30 4.49 -6.46 -8.46
N PRO A 31 4.10 -7.09 -9.58
CA PRO A 31 3.37 -8.35 -9.54
C PRO A 31 4.13 -9.41 -8.74
N GLN A 32 3.39 -10.33 -8.12
CA GLN A 32 3.89 -11.44 -7.30
C GLN A 32 4.70 -11.03 -6.06
N ARG A 33 4.79 -9.72 -5.75
CA ARG A 33 5.36 -9.25 -4.48
C ARG A 33 4.33 -9.39 -3.38
N ARG A 34 4.81 -9.79 -2.19
CA ARG A 34 4.03 -9.80 -0.96
C ARG A 34 4.14 -8.43 -0.30
N LEU A 35 2.99 -7.87 0.06
CA LEU A 35 2.86 -6.60 0.76
C LEU A 35 2.10 -6.82 2.05
N THR A 36 2.48 -6.08 3.09
CA THR A 36 1.70 -5.98 4.31
C THR A 36 0.87 -4.72 4.25
N VAL A 37 -0.45 -4.88 4.36
CA VAL A 37 -1.43 -3.81 4.37
C VAL A 37 -1.74 -3.50 5.83
N HIS A 38 -1.45 -2.29 6.28
CA HIS A 38 -1.86 -1.81 7.60
C HIS A 38 -3.11 -0.95 7.46
N LEU A 39 -4.14 -1.34 8.21
CA LEU A 39 -5.45 -0.70 8.32
C LEU A 39 -5.65 -0.24 9.77
N ALA A 40 -6.78 0.41 10.05
CA ALA A 40 -7.10 0.86 11.40
C ALA A 40 -7.14 -0.28 12.43
N ASP A 41 -7.66 -1.44 12.02
CA ASP A 41 -7.92 -2.60 12.88
C ASP A 41 -6.82 -3.67 12.81
N GLY A 42 -5.63 -3.31 12.30
CA GLY A 42 -4.49 -4.22 12.23
C GLY A 42 -3.91 -4.37 10.83
N SER A 43 -3.47 -5.57 10.48
CA SER A 43 -2.70 -5.79 9.25
C SER A 43 -2.99 -7.12 8.57
N ALA A 44 -2.84 -7.15 7.25
CA ALA A 44 -2.99 -8.35 6.44
C ALA A 44 -1.87 -8.44 5.39
N ASP A 45 -1.41 -9.65 5.09
CA ASP A 45 -0.48 -9.89 3.99
C ASP A 45 -1.25 -10.18 2.70
N VAL A 46 -0.86 -9.50 1.62
CA VAL A 46 -1.48 -9.64 0.30
C VAL A 46 -0.42 -9.86 -0.77
N SER A 47 -0.78 -10.58 -1.82
CA SER A 47 0.03 -10.75 -3.02
C SER A 47 -0.65 -10.06 -4.20
N LEU A 48 0.09 -9.24 -4.93
CA LEU A 48 -0.42 -8.58 -6.14
C LEU A 48 -0.40 -9.56 -7.32
N ALA A 49 -1.55 -9.84 -7.91
CA ALA A 49 -1.64 -10.68 -9.10
C ALA A 49 -1.18 -9.92 -10.36
N ASP A 50 -1.66 -8.70 -10.54
CA ASP A 50 -1.30 -7.80 -11.64
C ASP A 50 -1.20 -6.36 -11.11
N VAL A 51 -0.39 -5.54 -11.78
CA VAL A 51 -0.23 -4.12 -11.44
C VAL A 51 -0.25 -3.29 -12.72
N GLN A 52 -1.32 -2.54 -12.91
CA GLN A 52 -1.41 -1.54 -13.97
C GLN A 52 -1.34 -0.13 -13.37
N PRO A 53 -0.26 0.63 -13.63
CA PRO A 53 -0.23 2.03 -13.25
C PRO A 53 -1.32 2.75 -14.03
N ARG A 54 -2.19 3.46 -13.31
CA ARG A 54 -3.17 4.33 -13.94
C ARG A 54 -2.43 5.59 -14.39
N LEU A 55 -2.65 6.00 -15.65
CA LEU A 55 -2.21 7.32 -16.10
C LEU A 55 -3.09 8.34 -15.37
N THR A 56 -2.59 8.93 -14.30
CA THR A 56 -3.32 10.00 -13.60
C THR A 56 -3.23 11.25 -14.49
N ASP A 57 -4.39 11.79 -14.87
CA ASP A 57 -4.49 13.10 -15.49
C ASP A 57 -3.96 14.14 -14.48
N THR A 58 -2.83 14.76 -14.80
CA THR A 58 -2.28 15.86 -14.00
C THR A 58 -3.11 17.09 -14.31
N ILE A 59 -3.99 17.50 -13.39
CA ILE A 59 -4.60 18.84 -13.35
C ILE A 59 -3.85 19.68 -12.32
#